data_AF-A0A9C9K122-F1
#
_entry.id   AF-A0A9C9K122-F1
#
_cell.length_a   1.000
_cell.length_b   1.000
_cell.length_c   1.000
_cell.angle_alpha   90.00
_cell.angle_beta   90.00
_cell.angle_gamma   90.00
#
_symmetry.space_group_name_H-M   'P 1'
#
loop_
_entity.id
_entity.type
_entity.pdbx_description
1 polymer ?
#
loop_
_entity_poly.entity_id
_entity_poly.type
_entity_poly.pdbx_seq_one_letter_code
_entity_poly.pdbx_strand_id
1 'polypeptide(L)' 'MKVVILRTDRIGDLVLAEPLIEALHSIYTNICVDVVASEYAAPVL' A
#
# COMPACT_ATOMS: atom_id res chain seq x y z
N MET A 1 9.10 -8.52 8.59
CA MET A 1 8.81 -9.05 7.23
C MET A 1 8.69 -7.87 6.27
N LYS A 2 9.19 -7.95 5.03
CA LYS A 2 9.05 -6.88 4.04
C LYS A 2 8.12 -7.32 2.92
N VAL A 3 7.16 -6.46 2.58
CA VAL A 3 6.20 -6.67 1.49
C VAL A 3 6.22 -5.45 0.59
N VAL A 4 6.28 -5.68 -0.71
CA VAL A 4 6.15 -4.62 -1.70
C VAL A 4 4.83 -4.80 -2.43
N ILE A 5 3.98 -3.78 -2.39
CA ILE A 5 2.71 -3.74 -3.11
C ILE A 5 2.93 -2.94 -4.38
N LEU A 6 2.70 -3.58 -5.53
CA LEU A 6 2.74 -2.94 -6.84
C LEU A 6 1.31 -2.52 -7.22
N ARG A 7 1.08 -1.22 -7.32
CA ARG A 7 -0.18 -0.63 -7.78
C ARG A 7 0.12 0.53 -8.72
N THR A 8 0.22 0.24 -10.00
CA THR A 8 0.46 1.25 -11.04
C THR A 8 -0.83 1.92 -11.55
N ASP A 9 -1.97 1.56 -10.95
CA ASP A 9 -3.30 1.90 -11.43
C ASP A 9 -3.73 3.32 -11.07
N ARG A 10 -5.04 3.60 -11.11
CA ARG A 10 -5.62 4.92 -10.80
C ARG A 10 -5.54 5.20 -9.31
N ILE A 11 -5.57 6.48 -8.92
CA ILE A 11 -5.63 6.91 -7.50
C ILE A 11 -6.71 6.14 -6.72
N GLY A 12 -7.88 5.88 -7.32
CA GLY A 12 -8.95 5.14 -6.65
C GLY A 12 -8.55 3.72 -6.24
N ASP A 13 -7.79 3.02 -7.08
CA ASP A 13 -7.31 1.66 -6.79
C ASP A 13 -6.25 1.64 -5.69
N LEU A 14 -5.51 2.75 -5.53
CA LEU A 14 -4.53 2.95 -4.47
C LEU A 14 -5.21 3.20 -3.12
N VAL A 15 -6.25 4.04 -3.09
CA VAL A 15 -7.07 4.28 -1.89
C VAL A 15 -7.72 2.97 -1.41
N LEU A 16 -8.19 2.14 -2.34
CA LEU A 16 -8.75 0.83 -2.00
C LEU A 16 -7.71 -0.17 -1.47
N ALA A 17 -6.41 0.12 -1.59
CA ALA A 17 -5.34 -0.70 -1.02
C ALA A 17 -5.03 -0.36 0.45
N GLU A 18 -5.46 0.79 0.96
CA GLU A 18 -5.21 1.22 2.34
C GLU A 18 -5.75 0.22 3.38
N PRO A 19 -7.01 -0.28 3.30
CA PRO A 19 -7.52 -1.26 4.27
C PRO A 19 -6.73 -2.58 4.28
N LEU A 20 -6.14 -2.94 3.14
CA LEU A 20 -5.27 -4.12 3.06
C LEU A 20 -3.98 -3.89 3.85
N ILE A 21 -3.39 -2.71 3.75
CA ILE A 21 -2.17 -2.33 4.48
C ILE A 21 -2.44 -2.34 5.99
N GLU A 22 -3.56 -1.75 6.42
CA GLU A 22 -3.98 -1.77 7.83
C GLU A 22 -4.18 -3.20 8.35
N ALA A 23 -4.87 -4.04 7.58
CA ALA A 23 -5.07 -5.45 7.93
C ALA A 23 -3.73 -6.19 8.09
N LEU A 24 -2.77 -5.97 7.19
CA LEU A 24 -1.44 -6.56 7.28
C LEU A 24 -0.70 -6.13 8.56
N HIS A 25 -0.78 -4.85 8.93
CA HIS A 25 -0.20 -4.35 10.17
C HIS A 25 -0.86 -4.93 11.42
N SER A 26 -2.17 -5.20 11.38
CA SER A 26 -2.89 -5.82 12.51
C SER A 26 -2.53 -7.29 12.74
N ILE A 27 -2.21 -8.03 11.68
CA ILE A 27 -1.92 -9.47 11.74
C ILE A 27 -0.43 -9.72 12.02
N TYR A 28 0.45 -8.90 11.43
CA TYR A 28 1.90 -9.12 11.49
C TYR A 28 2.59 -8.04 12.33
N THR A 29 3.08 -8.43 13.50
CA THR A 29 3.94 -7.56 14.30
C THR A 29 5.26 -7.31 13.56
N ASN A 30 5.58 -6.05 13.28
CA ASN A 30 6.81 -5.61 12.60
C ASN A 30 6.89 -5.94 11.09
N ILE A 31 5.76 -5.81 10.39
CA ILE A 31 5.74 -5.75 8.92
C ILE A 31 6.13 -4.35 8.43
N CYS A 32 6.87 -4.30 7.32
CA CYS A 32 7.19 -3.09 6.58
C CYS A 32 6.61 -3.26 5.18
N VAL A 33 5.74 -2.33 4.79
CA VAL A 33 5.01 -2.36 3.53
C VAL A 33 5.45 -1.15 2.70
N ASP A 34 6.06 -1.41 1.55
CA ASP A 34 6.41 -0.39 0.57
C ASP A 34 5.40 -0.45 -0.58
N VAL A 35 4.93 0.69 -1.05
CA VAL A 35 3.99 0.75 -2.18
C VAL A 35 4.65 1.43 -3.37
N VAL A 36 4.65 0.72 -4.50
CA VAL A 36 5.09 1.27 -5.79
C VAL A 36 3.86 1.74 -6.53
N ALA A 37 3.75 3.05 -6.69
CA ALA A 37 2.68 3.71 -7.41
C ALA A 37 3.21 4.67 -8.47
N SER A 38 2.32 5.04 -9.40
CA SER A 38 2.59 6.10 -10.37
C SER A 38 2.81 7.45 -9.65
N GLU A 39 3.70 8.32 -10.14
CA GLU A 39 4.11 9.55 -9.44
C GLU A 39 2.93 10.44 -9.01
N TYR A 40 1.91 10.58 -9.86
CA TYR A 40 0.73 11.39 -9.56
C TYR A 40 -0.11 10.86 -8.38
N ALA A 41 0.03 9.58 -8.06
CA ALA A 41 -0.67 8.90 -6.97
C ALA A 41 0.20 8.74 -5.71
N ALA A 42 1.50 9.06 -5.79
CA ALA A 42 2.42 9.02 -4.64
C ALA A 42 1.95 9.82 -3.41
N PRO A 43 1.30 10.99 -3.50
CA PRO A 43 0.92 11.76 -2.30
C PRO A 43 -0.34 11.24 -1.59
N VAL A 44 -0.95 10.15 -2.06
CA VAL A 44 -2.23 9.63 -1.53
C VAL A 44 -2.01 8.63 -0.38
N LEU A 45 -0.80 8.09 -0.24
CA LEU A 45 -0.41 7.15 0.83
C LEU A 45 0.66 7.75 1.75
#